data_AF-A0A8T5UHJ0-F1
#
_entry.id   AF-A0A8T5UHJ0-F1
#
_cell.length_a   1.000
_cell.length_b   1.000
_cell.length_c   1.000
_cell.angle_alpha   90.00
_cell.angle_beta   90.00
_cell.angle_gamma   90.00
#
_symmetry.space_group_name_H-M   'P 1'
#
loop_
_entity.id
_entity.type
_entity.pdbx_description
1 polymer ?
#
loop_
_entity_poly.entity_id
_entity_poly.type
_entity_poly.pdbx_seq_one_letter_code
_entity_poly.pdbx_strand_id
1 'polypeptide(L)'
;MDEIVNIITDIVDFLKDDIYKLYKIYESYIRDLIISKKVNVSEIIDNETEENINSAIFQIIAATNSAFMTIGVSKNEVKSNHVLFQDSFLLKRSIFTNYLSFLQLGINDYINKHLFVIILEYIIDANDKILENLDLFDLLPRGFLSNLRILRKKLVISEENKKRFKTFYNEIETYFNPSNLTFKKKKFEIQEFKDDMSEDNILKRLQDARVDNLEVLQQPISRERGESSVYQNESKSILSNFLDFPIVSQSLIDKIKMDVNQLINFVNSSPEFLDLENLFYCINILKMLGVRNQFETGYVKNIMSNYVNGGVFSTGRYHIPNPINIYYGLSILNELNMLNNGEIIDLLDIEMFLENELTNFVPEKIILNFFTILCLKLLEKNGGIITDKKYLIEPLKKVDVFNLEGFEPASDIFFFLGLMRLLDKNIDFSNLKESYLNELKNIVSPNGSLNENITETARGLLSLQLLGLKDNDLNIISGFLNFLNQNFNMFKNKSSFNAFDWKNDKIAFKIELRMLFWLLLAFSHYI
;
A
#
# COMPACT_ATOMS: atom_id res chain seq x y z
N MET A 1 -5.25 -37.70 6.78
CA MET A 1 -5.45 -37.29 5.38
C MET A 1 -6.87 -36.80 5.13
N ASP A 2 -7.90 -37.54 5.53
CA ASP A 2 -9.29 -37.02 5.55
C ASP A 2 -9.39 -35.68 6.27
N GLU A 3 -8.59 -35.49 7.31
CA GLU A 3 -8.49 -34.24 8.06
C GLU A 3 -7.92 -33.05 7.23
N ILE A 4 -6.91 -33.27 6.36
CA ILE A 4 -6.39 -32.21 5.47
C ILE A 4 -7.41 -31.86 4.40
N VAL A 5 -8.08 -32.88 3.86
CA VAL A 5 -9.16 -32.69 2.88
C VAL A 5 -10.30 -31.89 3.52
N ASN A 6 -10.71 -32.24 4.74
CA ASN A 6 -11.73 -31.52 5.49
C ASN A 6 -11.32 -30.07 5.76
N ILE A 7 -10.08 -29.84 6.22
CA ILE A 7 -9.55 -28.48 6.45
C ILE A 7 -9.57 -27.64 5.18
N ILE A 8 -9.07 -28.18 4.05
CA ILE A 8 -9.09 -27.46 2.77
C ILE A 8 -10.52 -27.24 2.27
N THR A 9 -11.41 -28.19 2.48
CA THR A 9 -12.84 -28.05 2.15
C THR A 9 -13.45 -26.92 2.97
N ASP A 10 -13.20 -26.87 4.28
CA ASP A 10 -13.67 -25.80 5.17
C ASP A 10 -13.11 -24.43 4.76
N ILE A 11 -11.83 -24.37 4.36
CA ILE A 11 -11.20 -23.15 3.83
C ILE A 11 -11.91 -22.68 2.57
N VAL A 12 -12.10 -23.59 1.61
CA VAL A 12 -12.73 -23.26 0.33
C VAL A 12 -14.19 -22.87 0.57
N ASP A 13 -14.97 -23.62 1.32
CA ASP A 13 -16.38 -23.33 1.56
C ASP A 13 -16.59 -21.98 2.26
N PHE A 14 -15.66 -21.57 3.13
CA PHE A 14 -15.74 -20.30 3.85
C PHE A 14 -15.18 -19.11 3.06
N LEU A 15 -14.13 -19.30 2.25
CA LEU A 15 -13.38 -18.21 1.59
C LEU A 15 -13.46 -18.23 0.07
N LYS A 16 -14.27 -19.08 -0.56
CA LYS A 16 -14.26 -19.29 -2.02
C LYS A 16 -14.26 -17.99 -2.83
N ASP A 17 -15.24 -17.13 -2.58
CA ASP A 17 -15.43 -15.89 -3.33
C ASP A 17 -14.30 -14.89 -3.06
N ASP A 18 -13.84 -14.87 -1.82
CA ASP A 18 -12.73 -14.08 -1.32
C ASP A 18 -11.40 -14.51 -1.99
N ILE A 19 -11.15 -15.82 -2.13
CA ILE A 19 -9.98 -16.36 -2.82
C ILE A 19 -10.01 -15.98 -4.30
N TYR A 20 -11.18 -16.07 -4.97
CA TYR A 20 -11.30 -15.63 -6.36
C TYR A 20 -11.10 -14.13 -6.54
N LYS A 21 -11.55 -13.32 -5.59
CA LYS A 21 -11.29 -11.86 -5.60
C LYS A 21 -9.79 -11.58 -5.43
N LEU A 22 -9.12 -12.29 -4.52
CA LEU A 22 -7.67 -12.19 -4.32
C LEU A 22 -6.92 -12.50 -5.63
N TYR A 23 -7.27 -13.60 -6.30
CA TYR A 23 -6.64 -13.96 -7.58
C TYR A 23 -6.80 -12.85 -8.63
N LYS A 24 -7.99 -12.25 -8.75
CA LYS A 24 -8.24 -11.15 -9.69
C LYS A 24 -7.46 -9.89 -9.35
N ILE A 25 -7.42 -9.50 -8.07
CA ILE A 25 -6.66 -8.32 -7.62
C ILE A 25 -5.18 -8.52 -7.92
N TYR A 26 -4.65 -9.70 -7.62
CA TYR A 26 -3.25 -10.02 -7.83
C TYR A 26 -2.87 -10.15 -9.31
N GLU A 27 -3.74 -10.72 -10.15
CA GLU A 27 -3.57 -10.74 -11.61
C GLU A 27 -3.54 -9.31 -12.17
N SER A 28 -4.42 -8.43 -11.70
CA SER A 28 -4.42 -7.02 -12.09
C SER A 28 -3.10 -6.34 -11.72
N TYR A 29 -2.60 -6.59 -10.50
CA TYR A 29 -1.31 -6.08 -10.05
C TYR A 29 -0.14 -6.57 -10.91
N ILE A 30 -0.10 -7.86 -11.27
CA ILE A 30 0.91 -8.41 -12.18
C ILE A 30 0.82 -7.74 -13.55
N ARG A 31 -0.40 -7.52 -14.07
CA ARG A 31 -0.62 -6.83 -15.34
C ARG A 31 -0.05 -5.41 -15.33
N ASP A 32 -0.26 -4.67 -14.25
CA ASP A 32 0.30 -3.32 -14.09
C ASP A 32 1.84 -3.36 -14.08
N LEU A 33 2.43 -4.37 -13.44
CA LEU A 33 3.88 -4.57 -13.47
C LEU A 33 4.40 -4.92 -14.87
N ILE A 34 3.68 -5.74 -15.65
CA ILE A 34 4.04 -6.07 -17.04
C ILE A 34 4.01 -4.82 -17.92
N ILE A 35 2.96 -4.02 -17.79
CA ILE A 35 2.82 -2.74 -18.52
C ILE A 35 3.96 -1.78 -18.14
N SER A 36 4.36 -1.75 -16.86
CA SER A 36 5.48 -0.92 -16.40
C SER A 36 6.82 -1.31 -17.03
N LYS A 37 6.97 -2.58 -17.45
CA LYS A 37 8.14 -3.06 -18.21
C LYS A 37 8.05 -2.77 -19.71
N LYS A 38 7.02 -2.05 -20.17
CA LYS A 38 6.76 -1.68 -21.57
C LYS A 38 6.42 -2.85 -22.48
N VAL A 39 5.88 -3.95 -21.93
CA VAL A 39 5.33 -5.05 -22.74
C VAL A 39 3.91 -4.69 -23.16
N ASN A 40 3.63 -4.67 -24.46
CA ASN A 40 2.27 -4.53 -24.98
C ASN A 40 1.52 -5.86 -24.86
N VAL A 41 0.73 -6.04 -23.80
CA VAL A 41 0.03 -7.31 -23.54
C VAL A 41 -0.99 -7.70 -24.61
N SER A 42 -1.43 -6.75 -25.44
CA SER A 42 -2.39 -6.97 -26.51
C SER A 42 -1.75 -7.32 -27.86
N GLU A 43 -0.42 -7.27 -27.95
CA GLU A 43 0.32 -7.58 -29.18
C GLU A 43 0.12 -9.04 -29.59
N ILE A 44 -0.13 -9.26 -30.89
CA ILE A 44 -0.32 -10.60 -31.44
C ILE A 44 1.05 -11.25 -31.59
N ILE A 45 1.26 -12.36 -30.88
CA ILE A 45 2.57 -13.04 -30.79
C ILE A 45 3.08 -13.44 -32.18
N ASP A 46 2.21 -13.89 -33.07
CA ASP A 46 2.59 -14.36 -34.42
C ASP A 46 3.06 -13.23 -35.36
N ASN A 47 2.82 -11.96 -35.00
CA ASN A 47 3.28 -10.81 -35.78
C ASN A 47 4.68 -10.33 -35.37
N GLU A 48 5.24 -10.90 -34.29
CA GLU A 48 6.52 -10.47 -33.73
C GLU A 48 7.70 -11.35 -34.15
N THR A 49 8.90 -10.79 -34.06
CA THR A 49 10.14 -11.55 -34.22
C THR A 49 10.37 -12.45 -33.00
N GLU A 50 11.04 -13.59 -33.19
CA GLU A 50 11.39 -14.49 -32.07
C GLU A 50 12.18 -13.80 -30.97
N GLU A 51 13.02 -12.81 -31.30
CA GLU A 51 13.77 -12.03 -30.34
C GLU A 51 12.85 -11.18 -29.46
N ASN A 52 11.86 -10.51 -30.05
CA ASN A 52 10.86 -9.73 -29.32
C ASN A 52 9.98 -10.64 -28.46
N ILE A 53 9.56 -11.79 -28.99
CA ILE A 53 8.76 -12.77 -28.25
C ILE A 53 9.50 -13.26 -27.02
N ASN A 54 10.75 -13.69 -27.17
CA ASN A 54 11.55 -14.14 -26.04
C ASN A 54 11.77 -13.02 -25.00
N SER A 55 12.01 -11.79 -25.45
CA SER A 55 12.16 -10.63 -24.57
C SER A 55 10.87 -10.33 -23.79
N ALA A 56 9.72 -10.32 -24.47
CA ALA A 56 8.42 -10.06 -23.86
C ALA A 56 8.04 -11.15 -22.84
N ILE A 57 8.23 -12.43 -23.19
CA ILE A 57 7.98 -13.55 -22.29
C ILE A 57 8.89 -13.50 -21.06
N PHE A 58 10.18 -13.20 -21.25
CA PHE A 58 11.12 -13.00 -20.15
C PHE A 58 10.67 -11.87 -19.22
N GLN A 59 10.22 -10.74 -19.79
CA GLN A 59 9.75 -9.60 -19.01
C GLN A 59 8.45 -9.91 -18.26
N ILE A 60 7.54 -10.69 -18.84
CA ILE A 60 6.31 -11.15 -18.18
C ILE A 60 6.63 -12.07 -17.00
N ILE A 61 7.50 -13.06 -17.21
CA ILE A 61 7.96 -13.96 -16.13
C ILE A 61 8.66 -13.15 -15.04
N ALA A 62 9.53 -12.21 -15.43
CA ALA A 62 10.21 -11.33 -14.49
C ALA A 62 9.23 -10.45 -13.69
N ALA A 63 8.17 -9.93 -14.32
CA ALA A 63 7.13 -9.15 -13.64
C ALA A 63 6.35 -9.99 -12.63
N THR A 64 5.90 -11.19 -13.02
CA THR A 64 5.24 -12.15 -12.12
C THR A 64 6.13 -12.51 -10.93
N ASN A 65 7.42 -12.78 -11.20
CA ASN A 65 8.38 -13.10 -10.16
C ASN A 65 8.64 -11.91 -9.23
N SER A 66 8.73 -10.70 -9.78
CA SER A 66 8.80 -9.46 -9.00
C SER A 66 7.58 -9.30 -8.11
N ALA A 67 6.37 -9.56 -8.62
CA ALA A 67 5.15 -9.49 -7.82
C ALA A 67 5.20 -10.39 -6.58
N PHE A 68 5.65 -11.64 -6.74
CA PHE A 68 5.77 -12.59 -5.63
C PHE A 68 6.88 -12.20 -4.65
N MET A 69 8.03 -11.76 -5.16
CA MET A 69 9.11 -11.27 -4.31
C MET A 69 8.68 -10.02 -3.51
N THR A 70 7.89 -9.12 -4.10
CA THR A 70 7.34 -7.94 -3.42
C THR A 70 6.55 -8.31 -2.17
N ILE A 71 5.73 -9.36 -2.24
CA ILE A 71 4.92 -9.78 -1.09
C ILE A 71 5.71 -10.66 -0.10
N GLY A 72 6.99 -10.93 -0.36
CA GLY A 72 7.88 -11.64 0.55
C GLY A 72 8.10 -13.12 0.26
N VAL A 73 7.68 -13.62 -0.92
CA VAL A 73 8.04 -14.98 -1.38
C VAL A 73 9.54 -15.03 -1.68
N SER A 74 10.21 -16.13 -1.30
CA SER A 74 11.66 -16.19 -1.42
C SER A 74 12.11 -16.25 -2.88
N LYS A 75 13.23 -15.58 -3.18
CA LYS A 75 13.83 -15.56 -4.52
C LYS A 75 14.16 -16.97 -5.06
N ASN A 76 14.46 -17.92 -4.17
CA ASN A 76 14.80 -19.29 -4.55
C ASN A 76 13.56 -20.06 -5.03
N GLU A 77 12.40 -19.88 -4.37
CA GLU A 77 11.13 -20.49 -4.76
C GLU A 77 10.62 -19.96 -6.10
N VAL A 78 10.89 -18.69 -6.39
CA VAL A 78 10.42 -18.02 -7.60
C VAL A 78 11.37 -18.29 -8.80
N LYS A 79 12.68 -18.31 -8.57
CA LYS A 79 13.69 -18.51 -9.64
C LYS A 79 13.71 -19.93 -10.22
N SER A 80 13.45 -20.96 -9.42
CA SER A 80 13.45 -22.36 -9.87
C SER A 80 12.43 -22.62 -11.00
N ASN A 81 11.40 -21.78 -11.09
CA ASN A 81 10.31 -21.96 -12.05
C ASN A 81 10.50 -21.19 -13.38
N HIS A 82 11.50 -20.30 -13.48
CA HIS A 82 11.71 -19.48 -14.68
C HIS A 82 11.92 -20.32 -15.95
N VAL A 83 12.70 -21.40 -15.84
CA VAL A 83 12.98 -22.32 -16.96
C VAL A 83 11.71 -23.08 -17.35
N LEU A 84 10.92 -23.50 -16.36
CA LEU A 84 9.66 -24.23 -16.56
C LEU A 84 8.61 -23.41 -17.31
N PHE A 85 8.51 -22.09 -17.06
CA PHE A 85 7.57 -21.24 -17.79
C PHE A 85 7.97 -20.97 -19.23
N GLN A 86 9.27 -20.81 -19.47
CA GLN A 86 9.79 -20.63 -20.82
C GLN A 86 9.56 -21.90 -21.66
N ASP A 87 9.81 -23.07 -21.09
CA ASP A 87 9.54 -24.36 -21.74
C ASP A 87 8.04 -24.60 -21.95
N SER A 88 7.20 -24.26 -20.98
CA SER A 88 5.73 -24.34 -21.08
C SER A 88 5.18 -23.42 -22.18
N PHE A 89 5.72 -22.21 -22.32
CA PHE A 89 5.36 -21.29 -23.39
C PHE A 89 5.70 -21.89 -24.76
N LEU A 90 6.93 -22.38 -24.93
CA LEU A 90 7.39 -22.96 -26.20
C LEU A 90 6.55 -24.18 -26.61
N LEU A 91 6.18 -25.03 -25.65
CA LEU A 91 5.37 -26.24 -25.92
C LEU A 91 3.91 -25.94 -26.27
N LYS A 92 3.36 -24.81 -25.79
CA LYS A 92 1.93 -24.46 -25.95
C LYS A 92 1.70 -23.17 -26.75
N ARG A 93 2.71 -22.68 -27.46
CA ARG A 93 2.68 -21.39 -28.16
C ARG A 93 1.45 -21.19 -29.04
N SER A 94 1.03 -22.24 -29.75
CA SER A 94 -0.13 -22.22 -30.66
C SER A 94 -1.47 -21.92 -29.97
N ILE A 95 -1.54 -21.97 -28.64
CA ILE A 95 -2.74 -21.68 -27.85
C ILE A 95 -2.80 -20.19 -27.48
N PHE A 96 -1.69 -19.45 -27.56
CA PHE A 96 -1.61 -18.06 -27.16
C PHE A 96 -1.71 -17.14 -28.37
N THR A 97 -2.76 -16.32 -28.42
CA THR A 97 -2.97 -15.34 -29.50
C THR A 97 -2.22 -14.03 -29.24
N ASN A 98 -2.07 -13.66 -27.97
CA ASN A 98 -1.34 -12.49 -27.50
C ASN A 98 -0.73 -12.74 -26.12
N TYR A 99 0.10 -11.81 -25.64
CA TYR A 99 0.74 -11.95 -24.33
C TYR A 99 -0.23 -11.96 -23.14
N LEU A 100 -1.39 -11.32 -23.26
CA LEU A 100 -2.45 -11.39 -22.25
C LEU A 100 -2.99 -12.83 -22.13
N SER A 101 -3.18 -13.52 -23.25
CA SER A 101 -3.60 -14.93 -23.25
C SER A 101 -2.53 -15.85 -22.65
N PHE A 102 -1.25 -15.52 -22.80
CA PHE A 102 -0.17 -16.21 -22.11
C PHE A 102 -0.22 -15.99 -20.59
N LEU A 103 -0.47 -14.75 -20.13
CA LEU A 103 -0.66 -14.48 -18.70
C LEU A 103 -1.85 -15.28 -18.13
N GLN A 104 -3.00 -15.25 -18.83
CA GLN A 104 -4.26 -15.84 -18.36
C GLN A 104 -4.32 -17.37 -18.43
N LEU A 105 -3.65 -17.98 -19.42
CA LEU A 105 -3.71 -19.42 -19.65
C LEU A 105 -2.39 -20.14 -19.33
N GLY A 106 -1.26 -19.45 -19.46
CA GLY A 106 0.07 -20.02 -19.27
C GLY A 106 0.63 -19.82 -17.86
N ILE A 107 0.30 -18.70 -17.20
CA ILE A 107 0.87 -18.32 -15.89
C ILE A 107 -0.18 -18.33 -14.76
N ASN A 108 -1.47 -18.14 -15.07
CA ASN A 108 -2.52 -18.01 -14.06
C ASN A 108 -2.58 -19.18 -13.05
N ASP A 109 -2.45 -20.42 -13.52
CA ASP A 109 -2.43 -21.60 -12.62
C ASP A 109 -1.30 -21.54 -11.61
N TYR A 110 -0.13 -21.06 -12.03
CA TYR A 110 1.01 -20.86 -11.15
C TYR A 110 0.75 -19.74 -10.13
N ILE A 111 0.15 -18.63 -10.57
CA ILE A 111 -0.19 -17.52 -9.69
C ILE A 111 -1.16 -17.97 -8.60
N ASN A 112 -2.25 -18.61 -9.01
CA ASN A 112 -3.30 -19.09 -8.11
C ASN A 112 -2.76 -20.14 -7.13
N LYS A 113 -1.88 -21.05 -7.59
CA LYS A 113 -1.19 -22.01 -6.73
C LYS A 113 -0.42 -21.31 -5.62
N HIS A 114 0.42 -20.33 -5.94
CA HIS A 114 1.22 -19.65 -4.93
C HIS A 114 0.36 -18.87 -3.94
N LEU A 115 -0.64 -18.13 -4.43
CA LEU A 115 -1.56 -17.40 -3.57
C LEU A 115 -2.33 -18.34 -2.63
N PHE A 116 -2.76 -19.50 -3.13
CA PHE A 116 -3.41 -20.50 -2.29
C PHE A 116 -2.48 -21.10 -1.25
N VAL A 117 -1.22 -21.38 -1.60
CA VAL A 117 -0.22 -21.86 -0.63
C VAL A 117 0.02 -20.82 0.47
N ILE A 118 0.11 -19.53 0.13
CA ILE A 118 0.24 -18.44 1.11
C ILE A 118 -0.93 -18.44 2.11
N ILE A 119 -2.16 -18.65 1.62
CA ILE A 119 -3.34 -18.77 2.49
C ILE A 119 -3.19 -19.96 3.45
N LEU A 120 -2.75 -21.12 2.94
CA LEU A 120 -2.56 -22.30 3.76
C LEU A 120 -1.46 -22.10 4.81
N GLU A 121 -0.33 -21.50 4.42
CA GLU A 121 0.79 -21.18 5.31
C GLU A 121 0.36 -20.26 6.46
N TYR A 122 -0.49 -19.28 6.18
CA TYR A 122 -1.08 -18.42 7.20
C TYR A 122 -1.95 -19.22 8.19
N ILE A 123 -2.83 -20.08 7.67
CA ILE A 123 -3.77 -20.85 8.49
C ILE A 123 -3.05 -21.82 9.43
N ILE A 124 -1.91 -22.37 9.02
CA ILE A 124 -1.12 -23.31 9.83
C ILE A 124 -0.07 -22.63 10.74
N ASP A 125 -0.09 -21.31 10.88
CA ASP A 125 0.91 -20.51 11.62
C ASP A 125 2.35 -20.62 11.06
N ALA A 126 2.52 -20.92 9.77
CA ALA A 126 3.85 -21.08 9.19
C ALA A 126 4.46 -19.75 8.74
N ASN A 127 3.67 -18.83 8.20
CA ASN A 127 4.17 -17.55 7.68
C ASN A 127 3.09 -16.47 7.62
N ASP A 128 3.09 -15.58 8.62
CA ASP A 128 2.12 -14.49 8.70
C ASP A 128 2.50 -13.27 7.85
N LYS A 129 3.80 -13.09 7.63
CA LYS A 129 4.38 -11.88 7.04
C LYS A 129 3.97 -11.66 5.58
N ILE A 130 3.82 -12.73 4.79
CA ILE A 130 3.43 -12.60 3.38
C ILE A 130 1.98 -12.12 3.26
N LEU A 131 1.11 -12.58 4.17
CA LEU A 131 -0.29 -12.17 4.18
C LEU A 131 -0.45 -10.72 4.67
N GLU A 132 0.34 -10.31 5.67
CA GLU A 132 0.44 -8.91 6.10
C GLU A 132 0.93 -8.00 4.97
N ASN A 133 1.91 -8.44 4.19
CA ASN A 133 2.37 -7.70 3.02
C ASN A 133 1.25 -7.57 1.97
N LEU A 134 0.51 -8.64 1.68
CA LEU A 134 -0.64 -8.56 0.77
C LEU A 134 -1.67 -7.52 1.23
N ASP A 135 -1.93 -7.42 2.55
CA ASP A 135 -2.82 -6.41 3.14
C ASP A 135 -2.24 -4.99 2.98
N LEU A 136 -0.96 -4.81 3.31
CA LEU A 136 -0.25 -3.52 3.17
C LEU A 136 -0.23 -2.95 1.74
N PHE A 137 -0.37 -3.82 0.73
CA PHE A 137 -0.41 -3.49 -0.69
C PHE A 137 -1.82 -3.34 -1.26
N ASP A 138 -2.86 -3.39 -0.43
CA ASP A 138 -4.26 -3.43 -0.87
C ASP A 138 -4.52 -4.57 -1.87
N LEU A 139 -3.74 -5.65 -1.78
CA LEU A 139 -3.85 -6.83 -2.65
C LEU A 139 -4.77 -7.90 -2.05
N LEU A 140 -5.28 -7.67 -0.84
CA LEU A 140 -6.32 -8.51 -0.25
C LEU A 140 -7.70 -7.92 -0.54
N PRO A 141 -8.71 -8.78 -0.78
CA PRO A 141 -10.09 -8.36 -0.72
C PRO A 141 -10.43 -7.77 0.65
N ARG A 142 -11.35 -6.81 0.69
CA ARG A 142 -11.83 -6.22 1.94
C ARG A 142 -12.34 -7.30 2.89
N GLY A 143 -11.89 -7.25 4.15
CA GLY A 143 -12.28 -8.21 5.19
C GLY A 143 -11.63 -9.60 5.08
N PHE A 144 -10.81 -9.87 4.05
CA PHE A 144 -10.18 -11.17 3.82
C PHE A 144 -9.31 -11.62 5.00
N LEU A 145 -8.47 -10.72 5.52
CA LEU A 145 -7.62 -11.00 6.67
C LEU A 145 -8.43 -11.29 7.94
N SER A 146 -9.54 -10.58 8.14
CA SER A 146 -10.47 -10.83 9.25
C SER A 146 -11.10 -12.22 9.14
N ASN A 147 -11.60 -12.58 7.95
CA ASN A 147 -12.18 -13.90 7.68
C ASN A 147 -11.15 -15.02 7.88
N LEU A 148 -9.91 -14.83 7.45
CA LEU A 148 -8.82 -15.77 7.70
C LEU A 148 -8.48 -15.92 9.18
N ARG A 149 -8.46 -14.83 9.95
CA ARG A 149 -8.26 -14.88 11.41
C ARG A 149 -9.38 -15.66 12.11
N ILE A 150 -10.64 -15.50 11.69
CA ILE A 150 -11.77 -16.27 12.21
C ILE A 150 -11.57 -17.76 11.92
N LEU A 151 -11.20 -18.08 10.68
CA LEU A 151 -11.01 -19.46 10.26
C LEU A 151 -9.84 -20.15 10.98
N ARG A 152 -8.70 -19.44 11.12
CA ARG A 152 -7.51 -19.90 11.86
C ARG A 152 -7.83 -20.21 13.31
N LYS A 153 -8.62 -19.36 13.98
CA LYS A 153 -9.09 -19.62 15.37
C LYS A 153 -10.00 -20.83 15.47
N LYS A 154 -10.78 -21.13 14.42
CA LYS A 154 -11.73 -22.25 14.38
C LYS A 154 -11.06 -23.60 14.12
N LEU A 155 -10.04 -23.63 13.25
CA LEU A 155 -9.50 -24.89 12.70
C LEU A 155 -8.41 -25.58 13.54
N VAL A 156 -7.92 -24.96 14.63
CA VAL A 156 -6.88 -25.47 15.57
C VAL A 156 -6.14 -26.72 15.08
N ILE A 157 -5.08 -26.52 14.30
CA ILE A 157 -4.41 -27.58 13.55
C ILE A 157 -3.26 -28.18 14.38
N SER A 158 -3.23 -29.51 14.51
CA SER A 158 -2.17 -30.23 15.22
C SER A 158 -0.81 -30.11 14.53
N GLU A 159 0.30 -30.13 15.29
CA GLU A 159 1.66 -30.06 14.74
C GLU A 159 1.97 -31.19 13.73
N GLU A 160 1.37 -32.37 13.91
CA GLU A 160 1.48 -33.47 12.95
C GLU A 160 0.83 -33.10 11.61
N ASN A 161 -0.35 -32.49 11.63
CA ASN A 161 -1.02 -32.04 10.42
C ASN A 161 -0.30 -30.84 9.78
N LYS A 162 0.31 -29.94 10.56
CA LYS A 162 1.18 -28.87 10.02
C LYS A 162 2.37 -29.43 9.21
N LYS A 163 3.00 -30.51 9.70
CA LYS A 163 4.07 -31.20 8.95
C LYS A 163 3.54 -31.84 7.66
N ARG A 164 2.38 -32.49 7.71
CA ARG A 164 1.75 -33.09 6.51
C ARG A 164 1.31 -32.03 5.50
N PHE A 165 0.93 -30.83 5.95
CA PHE A 165 0.64 -29.70 5.07
C PHE A 165 1.87 -29.25 4.27
N LYS A 166 3.08 -29.27 4.86
CA LYS A 166 4.32 -28.99 4.12
C LYS A 166 4.54 -29.95 2.96
N THR A 167 4.29 -31.25 3.17
CA THR A 167 4.35 -32.25 2.08
C THR A 167 3.25 -32.03 1.05
N PHE A 168 2.04 -31.69 1.51
CA PHE A 168 0.92 -31.39 0.63
C PHE A 168 1.17 -30.17 -0.27
N TYR A 169 1.85 -29.11 0.21
CA TYR A 169 2.16 -27.92 -0.60
C TYR A 169 3.01 -28.27 -1.83
N ASN A 170 4.02 -29.12 -1.63
CA ASN A 170 4.92 -29.54 -2.70
C ASN A 170 4.19 -30.36 -3.78
N GLU A 171 3.15 -31.08 -3.39
CA GLU A 171 2.36 -31.95 -4.28
C GLU A 171 0.94 -31.41 -4.55
N ILE A 172 0.67 -30.13 -4.28
CA ILE A 172 -0.70 -29.59 -4.26
C ILE A 172 -1.42 -29.82 -5.59
N GLU A 173 -0.72 -29.69 -6.71
CA GLU A 173 -1.26 -29.87 -8.06
C GLU A 173 -1.61 -31.33 -8.39
N THR A 174 -1.03 -32.30 -7.68
CA THR A 174 -1.35 -33.73 -7.82
C THR A 174 -2.76 -34.01 -7.30
N TYR A 175 -3.20 -33.26 -6.30
CA TYR A 175 -4.40 -33.60 -5.53
C TYR A 175 -5.50 -32.53 -5.56
N PHE A 176 -5.15 -31.27 -5.71
CA PHE A 176 -6.04 -30.12 -5.68
C PHE A 176 -5.76 -29.24 -6.90
N ASN A 177 -6.80 -28.55 -7.38
CA ASN A 177 -6.68 -27.53 -8.40
C ASN A 177 -6.91 -26.16 -7.75
N PRO A 178 -5.84 -25.39 -7.47
CA PRO A 178 -5.95 -24.06 -6.87
C PRO A 178 -6.75 -23.05 -7.71
N SER A 179 -6.76 -23.19 -9.03
CA SER A 179 -7.47 -22.26 -9.93
C SER A 179 -8.98 -22.44 -9.91
N ASN A 180 -9.46 -23.67 -9.70
CA ASN A 180 -10.90 -23.97 -9.67
C ASN A 180 -11.41 -24.33 -8.26
N LEU A 181 -10.50 -24.39 -7.28
CA LEU A 181 -10.74 -24.76 -5.90
C LEU A 181 -11.42 -26.13 -5.74
N THR A 182 -10.95 -27.14 -6.49
CA THR A 182 -11.52 -28.49 -6.51
C THR A 182 -10.46 -29.59 -6.36
N PHE A 183 -10.79 -30.68 -5.66
CA PHE A 183 -9.93 -31.87 -5.58
C PHE A 183 -9.92 -32.69 -6.88
N LYS A 184 -8.73 -33.16 -7.29
CA LYS A 184 -8.50 -33.99 -8.48
C LYS A 184 -8.65 -35.50 -8.21
N LYS A 185 -8.38 -35.96 -6.98
CA LYS A 185 -8.54 -37.37 -6.53
C LYS A 185 -9.10 -37.42 -5.11
N LYS A 186 -9.98 -38.40 -4.82
CA LYS A 186 -10.59 -38.61 -3.48
C LYS A 186 -9.79 -39.55 -2.55
N LYS A 187 -8.69 -40.16 -3.01
CA LYS A 187 -7.82 -41.03 -2.20
C LYS A 187 -6.35 -40.65 -2.41
N PHE A 188 -5.63 -40.52 -1.29
CA PHE A 188 -4.26 -40.01 -1.19
C PHE A 188 -3.35 -41.06 -0.56
N GLU A 189 -2.21 -41.35 -1.17
CA GLU A 189 -1.11 -42.13 -0.57
C GLU A 189 0.15 -41.28 -0.71
N ILE A 190 0.61 -40.66 0.39
CA ILE A 190 1.85 -39.89 0.42
C ILE A 190 2.97 -40.83 0.88
N GLN A 191 4.06 -40.92 0.11
CA GLN A 191 5.27 -41.61 0.58
C GLN A 191 6.03 -40.69 1.55
N GLU A 192 6.17 -41.15 2.80
CA GLU A 192 7.00 -40.48 3.80
C GLU A 192 8.46 -40.44 3.33
N PHE A 193 8.99 -39.24 3.11
CA PHE A 193 10.43 -39.04 3.06
C PHE A 193 10.98 -39.16 4.49
N LYS A 194 11.89 -40.12 4.70
CA LYS A 194 12.73 -40.16 5.89
C LYS A 194 13.76 -39.04 5.79
N ASP A 195 13.68 -38.06 6.69
CA ASP A 195 14.74 -37.08 6.92
C ASP A 195 15.99 -37.77 7.49
N ASP A 196 17.05 -37.82 6.70
CA ASP A 196 18.42 -38.08 7.18
C ASP A 196 19.13 -36.72 7.31
N MET A 197 19.01 -36.10 8.48
CA MET A 197 19.81 -34.93 8.87
C MET A 197 20.25 -35.13 10.33
N SER A 198 21.54 -35.47 10.52
CA SER A 198 22.10 -35.79 11.84
C SER A 198 22.21 -34.55 12.75
N GLU A 199 21.95 -34.77 14.04
CA GLU A 199 21.99 -33.80 15.15
C GLU A 199 23.30 -33.01 15.27
N ASP A 200 24.39 -33.47 14.67
CA ASP A 200 25.73 -32.87 14.78
C ASP A 200 25.87 -31.50 14.08
N ASN A 201 24.98 -31.15 13.15
CA ASN A 201 25.08 -29.89 12.40
C ASN A 201 24.39 -28.70 13.10
N ILE A 202 23.49 -28.96 14.06
CA ILE A 202 22.74 -27.91 14.79
C ILE A 202 23.58 -27.35 15.95
N LEU A 203 24.36 -28.21 16.62
CA LEU A 203 25.23 -27.81 17.73
C LEU A 203 26.37 -26.89 17.31
N LYS A 204 26.89 -27.04 16.08
CA LYS A 204 27.97 -26.21 15.55
C LYS A 204 27.49 -24.78 15.23
N ARG A 205 26.26 -24.63 14.73
CA ARG A 205 25.64 -23.32 14.43
C ARG A 205 25.24 -22.52 15.68
N LEU A 206 24.94 -23.18 16.80
CA LEU A 206 24.62 -22.51 18.07
C LEU A 206 25.87 -22.05 18.84
N GLN A 207 27.04 -22.62 18.57
CA GLN A 207 28.30 -22.19 19.18
C GLN A 207 28.87 -20.94 18.48
N ASP A 208 28.70 -20.80 17.16
CA ASP A 208 29.18 -19.64 16.41
C ASP A 208 28.36 -18.36 16.67
N ALA A 209 27.07 -18.48 17.03
CA ALA A 209 26.19 -17.33 17.32
C ALA A 209 26.40 -16.69 18.71
N ARG A 210 27.28 -17.27 19.55
CA ARG A 210 27.49 -16.83 20.95
C ARG A 210 28.69 -15.88 21.13
N VAL A 211 29.50 -15.67 20.09
CA VAL A 211 30.74 -14.89 20.16
C VAL A 211 30.58 -13.42 19.70
N ASP A 212 29.52 -13.09 18.96
CA ASP A 212 29.36 -11.73 18.38
C ASP A 212 28.48 -10.75 19.20
N ASN A 213 28.06 -11.10 20.43
CA ASN A 213 27.11 -10.30 21.21
C ASN A 213 27.69 -9.66 22.50
N LEU A 214 29.02 -9.52 22.64
CA LEU A 214 29.64 -9.00 23.88
C LEU A 214 30.63 -7.83 23.72
N GLU A 215 30.57 -7.04 22.63
CA GLU A 215 31.47 -5.88 22.45
C GLU A 215 30.81 -4.54 22.05
N VAL A 216 29.53 -4.31 22.39
CA VAL A 216 28.90 -2.99 22.16
C VAL A 216 28.15 -2.48 23.39
N LEU A 217 28.83 -2.41 24.54
CA LEU A 217 28.32 -1.69 25.71
C LEU A 217 29.46 -1.06 26.53
N GLN A 218 30.04 0.07 26.08
CA GLN A 218 30.64 1.08 26.96
C GLN A 218 30.43 2.51 26.39
N GLN A 219 29.77 3.34 27.20
CA GLN A 219 29.35 4.76 27.05
C GLN A 219 30.54 5.77 27.14
N PRO A 220 30.45 7.08 26.76
CA PRO A 220 29.66 8.07 27.50
C PRO A 220 29.07 9.31 26.76
N ILE A 221 28.19 9.94 27.55
CA ILE A 221 27.34 11.12 27.35
C ILE A 221 28.14 12.42 27.23
N SER A 222 27.65 13.38 26.44
CA SER A 222 27.93 14.81 26.61
C SER A 222 26.68 15.64 26.26
N ARG A 223 26.21 16.43 27.24
CA ARG A 223 25.13 17.41 27.13
C ARG A 223 25.71 18.75 26.71
N GLU A 224 25.06 19.45 25.78
CA GLU A 224 25.03 20.91 25.78
C GLU A 224 23.62 21.43 25.45
N ARG A 225 23.16 22.38 26.27
CA ARG A 225 21.92 23.14 26.13
C ARG A 225 22.18 24.34 25.22
N GLY A 226 21.21 24.66 24.37
CA GLY A 226 21.09 25.95 23.69
C GLY A 226 19.60 26.28 23.51
N GLU A 227 19.21 27.48 23.94
CA GLU A 227 17.84 27.94 24.16
C GLU A 227 17.12 28.46 22.89
N SER A 228 15.82 28.16 22.86
CA SER A 228 14.65 28.88 22.32
C SER A 228 14.75 29.83 21.10
N SER A 229 13.81 29.64 20.17
CA SER A 229 12.69 30.60 20.02
C SER A 229 11.48 29.96 19.34
N VAL A 230 10.33 30.17 19.96
CA VAL A 230 9.02 29.65 19.58
C VAL A 230 8.40 30.63 18.60
N TYR A 231 8.11 30.20 17.37
CA TYR A 231 7.16 30.88 16.50
C TYR A 231 5.83 30.13 16.59
N GLN A 232 4.93 30.66 17.42
CA GLN A 232 3.51 30.32 17.39
C GLN A 232 2.94 30.86 16.07
N ASN A 233 2.58 29.98 15.14
CA ASN A 233 1.74 30.34 14.00
C ASN A 233 0.29 29.96 14.32
N GLU A 234 -0.59 30.93 14.13
CA GLU A 234 -2.04 30.85 14.27
C GLU A 234 -2.60 29.61 13.58
N SER A 235 -3.57 28.96 14.23
CA SER A 235 -4.07 27.64 13.86
C SER A 235 -4.74 27.62 12.48
N LYS A 236 -3.96 27.39 11.43
CA LYS A 236 -4.47 26.97 10.13
C LYS A 236 -5.18 25.62 10.30
N SER A 237 -6.37 25.49 9.69
CA SER A 237 -7.15 24.24 9.69
C SER A 237 -6.34 23.13 9.02
N ILE A 238 -6.34 21.90 9.56
CA ILE A 238 -5.63 20.74 8.98
C ILE A 238 -5.90 20.57 7.49
N LEU A 239 -7.16 20.79 7.10
CA LEU A 239 -7.60 20.61 5.73
C LEU A 239 -7.12 21.74 4.81
N SER A 240 -6.75 22.89 5.37
CA SER A 240 -6.08 23.93 4.59
C SER A 240 -4.64 23.54 4.23
N ASN A 241 -4.00 22.62 4.97
CA ASN A 241 -2.68 22.11 4.62
C ASN A 241 -2.72 21.21 3.37
N PHE A 242 -3.83 20.51 3.13
CA PHE A 242 -4.03 19.78 1.86
C PHE A 242 -4.21 20.72 0.66
N LEU A 243 -4.49 22.00 0.89
CA LEU A 243 -4.54 23.02 -0.17
C LEU A 243 -3.23 23.81 -0.28
N ASP A 244 -2.39 23.78 0.77
CA ASP A 244 -1.11 24.48 0.90
C ASP A 244 -0.26 23.87 2.01
N PHE A 245 0.63 22.94 1.69
CA PHE A 245 1.38 22.22 2.71
C PHE A 245 2.36 23.13 3.48
N PRO A 246 2.33 23.15 4.83
CA PRO A 246 3.19 24.03 5.61
C PRO A 246 4.62 23.51 5.69
N ILE A 247 5.58 24.43 5.87
CA ILE A 247 6.96 24.06 6.22
C ILE A 247 6.99 23.61 7.68
N VAL A 248 7.54 22.43 7.96
CA VAL A 248 7.70 21.91 9.32
C VAL A 248 8.90 22.56 10.02
N SER A 249 8.90 22.54 11.36
CA SER A 249 9.98 23.17 12.13
C SER A 249 11.34 22.50 11.90
N GLN A 250 12.42 23.28 11.91
CA GLN A 250 13.79 22.76 11.74
C GLN A 250 14.13 21.67 12.77
N SER A 251 13.64 21.83 14.00
CA SER A 251 13.84 20.85 15.07
C SER A 251 13.30 19.45 14.73
N LEU A 252 12.23 19.37 13.93
CA LEU A 252 11.68 18.12 13.45
C LEU A 252 12.50 17.55 12.30
N ILE A 253 12.93 18.40 11.36
CA ILE A 253 13.80 18.02 10.24
C ILE A 253 15.07 17.35 10.77
N ASP A 254 15.69 17.95 11.79
CA ASP A 254 16.91 17.44 12.42
C ASP A 254 16.69 16.09 13.13
N LYS A 255 15.46 15.82 13.62
CA LYS A 255 15.09 14.53 14.25
C LYS A 255 14.90 13.41 13.23
N ILE A 256 14.31 13.71 12.06
CA ILE A 256 14.03 12.71 11.03
C ILE A 256 15.34 12.17 10.43
N LYS A 257 16.42 12.97 10.41
CA LYS A 257 17.77 12.58 9.91
C LYS A 257 17.74 11.97 8.50
N MET A 258 16.85 12.47 7.65
CA MET A 258 16.72 12.05 6.26
C MET A 258 17.79 12.69 5.39
N ASP A 259 18.35 11.94 4.44
CA ASP A 259 19.22 12.48 3.39
C ASP A 259 18.36 13.01 2.23
N VAL A 260 17.91 14.26 2.36
CA VAL A 260 17.03 14.92 1.39
C VAL A 260 17.69 15.01 0.00
N ASN A 261 19.00 15.25 -0.06
CA ASN A 261 19.74 15.31 -1.32
C ASN A 261 19.72 13.96 -2.03
N GLN A 262 19.81 12.87 -1.28
CA GLN A 262 19.72 11.53 -1.85
C GLN A 262 18.33 11.23 -2.41
N LEU A 263 17.26 11.64 -1.73
CA LEU A 263 15.91 11.52 -2.27
C LEU A 263 15.78 12.26 -3.61
N ILE A 264 16.26 13.51 -3.66
CA ILE A 264 16.22 14.33 -4.89
C ILE A 264 17.01 13.65 -6.02
N ASN A 265 18.23 13.21 -5.72
CA ASN A 265 19.09 12.53 -6.70
C ASN A 265 18.43 11.23 -7.21
N PHE A 266 17.82 10.45 -6.32
CA PHE A 266 17.15 9.20 -6.66
C PHE A 266 15.94 9.42 -7.56
N VAL A 267 15.09 10.41 -7.23
CA VAL A 267 13.91 10.76 -8.04
C VAL A 267 14.34 11.21 -9.44
N ASN A 268 15.42 11.99 -9.55
CA ASN A 268 15.95 12.42 -10.84
C ASN A 268 16.54 11.27 -11.67
N SER A 269 17.15 10.26 -11.02
CA SER A 269 17.81 9.14 -11.70
C SER A 269 16.90 7.95 -12.02
N SER A 270 15.73 7.85 -11.38
CA SER A 270 14.88 6.64 -11.40
C SER A 270 13.42 6.97 -11.79
N PRO A 271 13.17 7.52 -12.99
CA PRO A 271 11.84 7.94 -13.43
C PRO A 271 10.78 6.82 -13.39
N GLU A 272 11.20 5.57 -13.54
CA GLU A 272 10.32 4.39 -13.48
C GLU A 272 9.68 4.17 -12.10
N PHE A 273 10.23 4.79 -11.05
CA PHE A 273 9.67 4.78 -9.68
C PHE A 273 8.55 5.82 -9.50
N LEU A 274 8.37 6.74 -10.45
CA LEU A 274 7.46 7.87 -10.32
C LEU A 274 6.14 7.61 -11.04
N ASP A 275 5.17 7.12 -10.29
CA ASP A 275 3.75 7.30 -10.64
C ASP A 275 3.22 8.63 -10.10
N LEU A 276 1.96 8.95 -10.42
CA LEU A 276 1.34 10.22 -10.03
C LEU A 276 1.32 10.42 -8.50
N GLU A 277 1.10 9.34 -7.74
CA GLU A 277 1.06 9.36 -6.28
C GLU A 277 2.45 9.58 -5.67
N ASN A 278 3.46 8.84 -6.12
CA ASN A 278 4.83 8.98 -5.65
C ASN A 278 5.38 10.37 -5.97
N LEU A 279 5.07 10.90 -7.16
CA LEU A 279 5.42 12.26 -7.55
C LEU A 279 4.74 13.30 -6.66
N PHE A 280 3.45 13.10 -6.34
CA PHE A 280 2.71 13.93 -5.39
C PHE A 280 3.38 13.92 -4.01
N TYR A 281 3.73 12.75 -3.47
CA TYR A 281 4.40 12.67 -2.18
C TYR A 281 5.77 13.35 -2.21
N CYS A 282 6.61 13.08 -3.21
CA CYS A 282 7.94 13.69 -3.33
C CYS A 282 7.89 15.22 -3.31
N ILE A 283 7.06 15.83 -4.15
CA ILE A 283 6.96 17.30 -4.24
C ILE A 283 6.49 17.89 -2.93
N ASN A 284 5.45 17.32 -2.33
CA ASN A 284 4.87 17.84 -1.10
C ASN A 284 5.76 17.60 0.13
N ILE A 285 6.50 16.49 0.18
CA ILE A 285 7.53 16.24 1.21
C ILE A 285 8.64 17.29 1.11
N LEU A 286 9.19 17.54 -0.09
CA LEU A 286 10.23 18.56 -0.26
C LEU A 286 9.74 19.95 0.16
N LYS A 287 8.49 20.29 -0.18
CA LYS A 287 7.86 21.53 0.28
C LYS A 287 7.74 21.59 1.80
N MET A 288 7.23 20.55 2.45
CA MET A 288 7.11 20.50 3.90
C MET A 288 8.48 20.59 4.59
N LEU A 289 9.53 20.04 3.99
CA LEU A 289 10.91 20.16 4.46
C LEU A 289 11.55 21.54 4.18
N GLY A 290 10.82 22.48 3.56
CA GLY A 290 11.33 23.82 3.21
C GLY A 290 12.40 23.79 2.11
N VAL A 291 12.51 22.69 1.37
CA VAL A 291 13.47 22.55 0.28
C VAL A 291 12.84 23.11 -0.99
N ARG A 292 13.51 24.10 -1.60
CA ARG A 292 13.04 24.69 -2.85
C ARG A 292 12.93 23.59 -3.91
N ASN A 293 11.78 23.53 -4.59
CA ASN A 293 11.56 22.53 -5.61
C ASN A 293 12.68 22.54 -6.66
N GLN A 294 13.35 21.41 -6.82
CA GLN A 294 14.45 21.22 -7.76
C GLN A 294 14.02 20.45 -9.02
N PHE A 295 12.76 19.99 -9.09
CA PHE A 295 12.27 19.31 -10.28
C PHE A 295 12.05 20.28 -11.43
N GLU A 296 12.68 20.01 -12.57
CA GLU A 296 12.43 20.75 -13.79
C GLU A 296 10.97 20.55 -14.22
N THR A 297 10.29 21.66 -14.52
CA THR A 297 8.86 21.64 -14.87
C THR A 297 8.60 20.75 -16.08
N GLY A 298 9.46 20.78 -17.10
CA GLY A 298 9.36 19.91 -18.28
C GLY A 298 9.46 18.42 -17.97
N TYR A 299 10.33 18.04 -17.03
CA TYR A 299 10.46 16.65 -16.57
C TYR A 299 9.17 16.16 -15.88
N VAL A 300 8.63 16.99 -14.97
CA VAL A 300 7.37 16.69 -14.29
C VAL A 300 6.20 16.58 -15.27
N LYS A 301 6.09 17.53 -16.23
CA LYS A 301 5.08 17.50 -17.30
C LYS A 301 5.10 16.17 -18.06
N ASN A 302 6.30 15.71 -18.42
CA ASN A 302 6.47 14.47 -19.18
C ASN A 302 5.95 13.25 -18.41
N ILE A 303 6.27 13.13 -17.11
CA ILE A 303 5.76 12.04 -16.27
C ILE A 303 4.23 12.12 -16.17
N MET A 304 3.68 13.29 -15.83
CA MET A 304 2.24 13.48 -15.65
C MET A 304 1.42 13.19 -16.91
N SER A 305 1.98 13.42 -18.10
CA SER A 305 1.31 13.14 -19.38
C SER A 305 0.96 11.65 -19.60
N ASN A 306 1.58 10.75 -18.84
CA ASN A 306 1.26 9.32 -18.85
C ASN A 306 0.04 8.98 -17.98
N TYR A 307 -0.49 9.96 -17.24
CA TYR A 307 -1.57 9.82 -16.27
C TYR A 307 -2.77 10.70 -16.63
N VAL A 308 -2.86 11.18 -17.87
CA VAL A 308 -3.99 11.96 -18.36
C VAL A 308 -4.76 11.16 -19.41
N ASN A 309 -6.07 11.10 -19.25
CA ASN A 309 -7.01 10.54 -20.20
C ASN A 309 -8.13 11.57 -20.45
N GLY A 310 -8.32 11.99 -21.71
CA GLY A 310 -9.34 12.96 -22.08
C GLY A 310 -9.24 14.29 -21.31
N GLY A 311 -8.03 14.79 -21.07
CA GLY A 311 -7.81 16.05 -20.33
C GLY A 311 -7.93 15.93 -18.81
N VAL A 312 -8.27 14.75 -18.27
CA VAL A 312 -8.47 14.51 -16.84
C VAL A 312 -7.44 13.50 -16.32
N PHE A 313 -6.97 13.66 -15.08
CA PHE A 313 -6.03 12.72 -14.48
C PHE A 313 -6.67 11.35 -14.15
N SER A 314 -5.87 10.31 -14.27
CA SER A 314 -6.23 8.90 -14.10
C SER A 314 -5.03 8.10 -13.57
N THR A 315 -5.21 6.82 -13.26
CA THR A 315 -4.10 5.93 -12.86
C THR A 315 -3.12 5.62 -14.00
N GLY A 316 -3.45 5.98 -15.23
CA GLY A 316 -2.59 5.91 -16.41
C GLY A 316 -3.38 6.26 -17.68
N ARG A 317 -2.71 6.57 -18.79
CA ARG A 317 -3.28 7.18 -20.00
C ARG A 317 -4.57 6.53 -20.55
N TYR A 318 -4.78 5.24 -20.32
CA TYR A 318 -5.96 4.50 -20.80
C TYR A 318 -6.94 4.08 -19.69
N HIS A 319 -6.73 4.56 -18.47
CA HIS A 319 -7.57 4.24 -17.32
C HIS A 319 -8.67 5.29 -17.15
N ILE A 320 -9.73 4.87 -16.46
CA ILE A 320 -10.84 5.76 -16.12
C ILE A 320 -10.33 6.79 -15.09
N PRO A 321 -10.58 8.08 -15.31
CA PRO A 321 -10.32 9.11 -14.31
C PRO A 321 -10.94 8.81 -12.96
N ASN A 322 -10.31 9.27 -11.89
CA ASN A 322 -10.88 9.17 -10.56
C ASN A 322 -10.42 10.33 -9.66
N PRO A 323 -11.26 10.76 -8.69
CA PRO A 323 -10.98 11.89 -7.81
C PRO A 323 -9.63 11.85 -7.08
N ILE A 324 -9.13 10.68 -6.72
CA ILE A 324 -7.85 10.55 -5.98
C ILE A 324 -6.67 10.96 -6.88
N ASN A 325 -6.63 10.42 -8.10
CA ASN A 325 -5.58 10.76 -9.06
C ASN A 325 -5.72 12.19 -9.57
N ILE A 326 -6.95 12.69 -9.72
CA ILE A 326 -7.21 14.11 -9.99
C ILE A 326 -6.62 14.98 -8.90
N TYR A 327 -6.83 14.65 -7.63
CA TYR A 327 -6.26 15.41 -6.53
C TYR A 327 -4.73 15.41 -6.58
N TYR A 328 -4.09 14.25 -6.77
CA TYR A 328 -2.62 14.17 -6.87
C TYR A 328 -2.09 15.06 -8.00
N GLY A 329 -2.67 14.96 -9.19
CA GLY A 329 -2.25 15.77 -10.34
C GLY A 329 -2.49 17.27 -10.15
N LEU A 330 -3.67 17.68 -9.67
CA LEU A 330 -3.97 19.09 -9.40
C LEU A 330 -3.06 19.65 -8.30
N SER A 331 -2.78 18.87 -7.24
CA SER A 331 -1.88 19.28 -6.17
C SER A 331 -0.46 19.51 -6.70
N ILE A 332 0.07 18.59 -7.52
CA ILE A 332 1.38 18.77 -8.17
C ILE A 332 1.39 20.07 -8.99
N LEU A 333 0.39 20.28 -9.86
CA LEU A 333 0.36 21.48 -10.71
C LEU A 333 0.19 22.76 -9.89
N ASN A 334 -0.61 22.75 -8.83
CA ASN A 334 -0.77 23.88 -7.92
C ASN A 334 0.57 24.23 -7.25
N GLU A 335 1.29 23.23 -6.74
CA GLU A 335 2.57 23.44 -6.06
C GLU A 335 3.67 23.97 -6.99
N LEU A 336 3.60 23.60 -8.26
CA LEU A 336 4.51 24.10 -9.29
C LEU A 336 4.08 25.44 -9.90
N ASN A 337 2.96 26.02 -9.47
CA ASN A 337 2.32 27.20 -10.08
C ASN A 337 2.03 27.01 -11.58
N MET A 338 1.60 25.80 -11.95
CA MET A 338 1.35 25.36 -13.32
C MET A 338 -0.12 25.10 -13.63
N LEU A 339 -1.01 25.18 -12.64
CA LEU A 339 -2.44 24.86 -12.77
C LEU A 339 -3.11 25.64 -13.91
N ASN A 340 -2.87 26.96 -13.99
CA ASN A 340 -3.52 27.86 -14.95
C ASN A 340 -2.77 27.98 -16.30
N ASN A 341 -1.57 27.40 -16.41
CA ASN A 341 -0.68 27.52 -17.57
C ASN A 341 -0.32 26.15 -18.17
N GLY A 342 -1.03 25.09 -17.78
CA GLY A 342 -0.72 23.71 -18.16
C GLY A 342 -1.53 23.26 -19.37
N GLU A 343 -0.87 23.01 -20.50
CA GLU A 343 -1.47 22.32 -21.67
C GLU A 343 -1.77 20.82 -21.42
N ILE A 344 -1.56 20.32 -20.20
CA ILE A 344 -1.64 18.89 -19.88
C ILE A 344 -3.07 18.46 -19.56
N ILE A 345 -3.87 19.36 -19.00
CA ILE A 345 -5.21 19.07 -18.49
C ILE A 345 -6.20 20.13 -18.95
N ASP A 346 -7.48 19.77 -18.92
CA ASP A 346 -8.59 20.69 -19.07
C ASP A 346 -9.29 20.87 -17.71
N LEU A 347 -9.20 22.08 -17.14
CA LEU A 347 -9.79 22.37 -15.84
C LEU A 347 -11.33 22.33 -15.87
N LEU A 348 -11.95 22.65 -17.01
CA LEU A 348 -13.40 22.57 -17.17
C LEU A 348 -13.84 21.11 -17.20
N ASP A 349 -13.14 20.26 -17.95
CA ASP A 349 -13.45 18.81 -17.97
C ASP A 349 -13.26 18.18 -16.59
N ILE A 350 -12.22 18.58 -15.86
CA ILE A 350 -12.01 18.14 -14.47
C ILE A 350 -13.16 18.58 -13.57
N GLU A 351 -13.57 19.85 -13.62
CA GLU A 351 -14.69 20.36 -12.82
C GLU A 351 -15.98 19.61 -13.15
N MET A 352 -16.30 19.45 -14.44
CA MET A 352 -17.47 18.70 -14.89
C MET A 352 -17.45 17.24 -14.42
N PHE A 353 -16.30 16.59 -14.48
CA PHE A 353 -16.13 15.22 -13.98
C PHE A 353 -16.44 15.15 -12.46
N LEU A 354 -15.86 16.05 -11.67
CA LEU A 354 -16.04 16.08 -10.21
C LEU A 354 -17.50 16.40 -9.83
N GLU A 355 -18.16 17.31 -10.53
CA GLU A 355 -19.57 17.63 -10.33
C GLU A 355 -20.48 16.44 -10.71
N ASN A 356 -20.13 15.70 -11.74
CA ASN A 356 -20.85 14.49 -12.13
C ASN A 356 -20.72 13.37 -11.07
N GLU A 357 -19.53 13.20 -10.46
CA GLU A 357 -19.34 12.28 -9.33
C GLU A 357 -20.27 12.62 -8.14
N LEU A 358 -20.56 13.90 -7.92
CA LEU A 358 -21.49 14.34 -6.86
C LEU A 358 -22.96 14.26 -7.25
N THR A 359 -23.30 14.08 -8.53
CA THR A 359 -24.69 13.95 -9.00
C THR A 359 -25.29 12.62 -8.54
N ASN A 360 -24.49 11.55 -8.57
CA ASN A 360 -24.85 10.22 -8.05
C ASN A 360 -24.16 9.95 -6.71
N PHE A 361 -24.27 10.91 -5.78
CA PHE A 361 -23.57 10.86 -4.51
C PHE A 361 -23.91 9.59 -3.71
N VAL A 362 -22.88 8.79 -3.42
CA VAL A 362 -22.95 7.63 -2.53
C VAL A 362 -22.22 7.98 -1.23
N PRO A 363 -22.93 8.25 -0.12
CA PRO A 363 -22.33 8.75 1.12
C PRO A 363 -21.24 7.83 1.71
N GLU A 364 -21.42 6.52 1.55
CA GLU A 364 -20.53 5.47 2.06
C GLU A 364 -19.16 5.45 1.35
N LYS A 365 -19.03 6.08 0.16
CA LYS A 365 -17.74 6.23 -0.54
C LYS A 365 -16.92 7.39 0.04
N ILE A 366 -16.68 7.37 1.35
CA ILE A 366 -16.13 8.49 2.12
C ILE A 366 -14.82 9.03 1.54
N ILE A 367 -13.85 8.15 1.26
CA ILE A 367 -12.54 8.54 0.74
C ILE A 367 -12.67 9.20 -0.64
N LEU A 368 -13.48 8.62 -1.52
CA LEU A 368 -13.73 9.16 -2.86
C LEU A 368 -14.38 10.55 -2.78
N ASN A 369 -15.38 10.69 -1.91
CA ASN A 369 -16.09 11.94 -1.66
C ASN A 369 -15.15 12.99 -1.07
N PHE A 370 -14.28 12.60 -0.13
CA PHE A 370 -13.24 13.48 0.44
C PHE A 370 -12.35 14.07 -0.66
N PHE A 371 -11.77 13.22 -1.52
CA PHE A 371 -10.91 13.71 -2.60
C PHE A 371 -11.68 14.51 -3.66
N THR A 372 -12.95 14.18 -3.91
CA THR A 372 -13.81 14.96 -4.83
C THR A 372 -14.00 16.39 -4.32
N ILE A 373 -14.43 16.55 -3.07
CA ILE A 373 -14.62 17.87 -2.47
C ILE A 373 -13.28 18.61 -2.33
N LEU A 374 -12.20 17.89 -2.02
CA LEU A 374 -10.88 18.50 -1.91
C LEU A 374 -10.36 19.04 -3.24
N CYS A 375 -10.60 18.34 -4.36
CA CYS A 375 -10.30 18.85 -5.70
C CYS A 375 -11.08 20.13 -5.99
N LEU A 376 -12.40 20.11 -5.75
CA LEU A 376 -13.25 21.29 -5.95
C LEU A 376 -12.77 22.48 -5.10
N LYS A 377 -12.38 22.26 -3.84
CA LYS A 377 -11.81 23.30 -2.98
C LYS A 377 -10.47 23.83 -3.50
N LEU A 378 -9.66 22.98 -4.12
CA LEU A 378 -8.40 23.38 -4.74
C LEU A 378 -8.64 24.23 -5.99
N LEU A 379 -9.62 23.89 -6.82
CA LEU A 379 -10.05 24.69 -7.97
C LEU A 379 -10.62 26.05 -7.51
N GLU A 380 -11.48 26.06 -6.49
CA GLU A 380 -12.03 27.28 -5.87
C GLU A 380 -10.92 28.22 -5.39
N LYS A 381 -9.91 27.68 -4.69
CA LYS A 381 -8.75 28.45 -4.23
C LYS A 381 -7.97 29.10 -5.38
N ASN A 382 -7.96 28.48 -6.56
CA ASN A 382 -7.23 28.95 -7.74
C ASN A 382 -8.11 29.79 -8.70
N GLY A 383 -9.29 30.23 -8.25
CA GLY A 383 -10.16 31.15 -8.99
C GLY A 383 -11.35 30.49 -9.69
N GLY A 384 -11.54 29.17 -9.54
CA GLY A 384 -12.75 28.48 -10.00
C GLY A 384 -14.00 28.92 -9.23
N ILE A 385 -15.15 28.97 -9.88
CA ILE A 385 -16.43 29.34 -9.26
C ILE A 385 -17.17 28.05 -8.89
N ILE A 386 -16.92 27.54 -7.68
CA ILE A 386 -17.52 26.30 -7.20
C ILE A 386 -18.75 26.59 -6.33
N THR A 387 -19.85 25.89 -6.60
CA THR A 387 -21.08 26.02 -5.79
C THR A 387 -20.94 25.36 -4.43
N ASP A 388 -21.63 25.91 -3.42
CA ASP A 388 -21.59 25.36 -2.06
C ASP A 388 -22.19 23.94 -2.01
N LYS A 389 -21.47 23.02 -1.34
CA LYS A 389 -21.81 21.59 -1.25
C LYS A 389 -22.32 21.17 0.12
N LYS A 390 -22.62 22.11 1.03
CA LYS A 390 -23.15 21.82 2.38
C LYS A 390 -24.38 20.90 2.40
N TYR A 391 -25.18 20.85 1.33
CA TYR A 391 -26.32 19.93 1.22
C TYR A 391 -25.92 18.44 1.34
N LEU A 392 -24.66 18.08 1.06
CA LEU A 392 -24.13 16.72 1.19
C LEU A 392 -23.91 16.28 2.65
N ILE A 393 -23.97 17.20 3.63
CA ILE A 393 -23.78 16.88 5.04
C ILE A 393 -24.92 15.99 5.59
N GLU A 394 -26.17 16.26 5.19
CA GLU A 394 -27.32 15.52 5.69
C GLU A 394 -27.31 14.02 5.33
N PRO A 395 -27.02 13.61 4.09
CA PRO A 395 -26.85 12.18 3.80
C PRO A 395 -25.62 11.59 4.50
N LEU A 396 -24.51 12.34 4.66
CA LEU A 396 -23.31 11.87 5.37
C LEU A 396 -23.55 11.60 6.86
N LYS A 397 -24.40 12.38 7.53
CA LYS A 397 -24.77 12.14 8.94
C LYS A 397 -25.47 10.80 9.17
N LYS A 398 -26.04 10.19 8.14
CA LYS A 398 -26.73 8.89 8.21
C LYS A 398 -25.77 7.71 8.01
N VAL A 399 -24.54 7.97 7.59
CA VAL A 399 -23.53 6.93 7.37
C VAL A 399 -23.07 6.40 8.72
N ASP A 400 -23.20 5.09 8.88
CA ASP A 400 -22.57 4.38 9.99
C ASP A 400 -21.13 4.04 9.63
N VAL A 401 -20.21 4.94 10.00
CA VAL A 401 -18.79 4.85 9.65
C VAL A 401 -18.16 3.55 10.15
N PHE A 402 -18.60 3.03 11.29
CA PHE A 402 -18.02 1.82 11.90
C PHE A 402 -18.46 0.53 11.21
N ASN A 403 -19.50 0.59 10.38
CA ASN A 403 -20.07 -0.57 9.67
C ASN A 403 -19.87 -0.48 8.16
N LEU A 404 -18.89 0.31 7.71
CA LEU A 404 -18.50 0.35 6.29
C LEU A 404 -17.88 -0.97 5.85
N GLU A 405 -18.12 -1.35 4.59
CA GLU A 405 -17.49 -2.52 3.99
C GLU A 405 -15.96 -2.32 3.93
N GLY A 406 -15.21 -3.14 4.68
CA GLY A 406 -13.76 -3.03 4.78
C GLY A 406 -13.27 -1.88 5.66
N PHE A 407 -14.04 -1.55 6.71
CA PHE A 407 -13.72 -0.47 7.65
C PHE A 407 -12.26 -0.51 8.16
N GLU A 408 -11.54 0.58 7.91
CA GLU A 408 -10.20 0.88 8.41
C GLU A 408 -10.29 2.04 9.42
N PRO A 409 -10.26 1.78 10.74
CA PRO A 409 -10.69 2.77 11.72
C PRO A 409 -9.92 4.10 11.65
N ALA A 410 -8.60 4.07 11.56
CA ALA A 410 -7.80 5.30 11.49
C ALA A 410 -8.03 6.09 10.19
N SER A 411 -8.24 5.37 9.09
CA SER A 411 -8.37 5.91 7.73
C SER A 411 -9.77 6.49 7.52
N ASP A 412 -10.80 5.69 7.72
CA ASP A 412 -12.19 6.06 7.47
C ASP A 412 -12.67 7.17 8.41
N ILE A 413 -12.26 7.12 9.68
CA ILE A 413 -12.54 8.21 10.64
C ILE A 413 -11.91 9.52 10.16
N PHE A 414 -10.64 9.48 9.76
CA PHE A 414 -9.94 10.69 9.28
C PHE A 414 -10.65 11.28 8.06
N PHE A 415 -10.94 10.45 7.05
CA PHE A 415 -11.56 10.92 5.82
C PHE A 415 -13.00 11.37 6.03
N PHE A 416 -13.76 10.74 6.93
CA PHE A 416 -15.12 11.16 7.27
C PHE A 416 -15.15 12.53 7.94
N LEU A 417 -14.38 12.68 9.03
CA LEU A 417 -14.28 13.95 9.76
C LEU A 417 -13.72 15.05 8.86
N GLY A 418 -12.73 14.69 8.02
CA GLY A 418 -12.14 15.58 7.03
C GLY A 418 -13.16 16.07 6.02
N LEU A 419 -13.96 15.16 5.44
CA LEU A 419 -14.98 15.48 4.45
C LEU A 419 -16.05 16.40 5.03
N MET A 420 -16.55 16.07 6.22
CA MET A 420 -17.54 16.88 6.93
C MET A 420 -17.05 18.31 7.18
N ARG A 421 -15.77 18.46 7.56
CA ARG A 421 -15.14 19.77 7.79
C ARG A 421 -14.79 20.52 6.48
N LEU A 422 -14.53 19.82 5.37
CA LEU A 422 -14.38 20.43 4.04
C LEU A 422 -15.70 21.04 3.55
N LEU A 423 -16.82 20.36 3.82
CA LEU A 423 -18.17 20.82 3.48
C LEU A 423 -18.62 21.97 4.37
N ASP A 424 -18.33 21.91 5.67
CA ASP A 424 -18.56 23.03 6.58
C ASP A 424 -17.42 23.20 7.60
N LYS A 425 -16.66 24.29 7.44
CA LYS A 425 -15.55 24.65 8.35
C LYS A 425 -16.01 24.77 9.80
N ASN A 426 -17.27 25.14 10.05
CA ASN A 426 -17.83 25.38 11.38
C ASN A 426 -18.61 24.17 11.92
N ILE A 427 -18.53 23.00 11.28
CA ILE A 427 -19.27 21.83 11.75
C ILE A 427 -18.90 21.46 13.20
N ASP A 428 -19.91 21.17 14.01
CA ASP A 428 -19.73 20.72 15.38
C ASP A 428 -19.64 19.19 15.44
N PHE A 429 -18.51 18.69 15.97
CA PHE A 429 -18.27 17.26 16.18
C PHE A 429 -18.46 16.82 17.63
N SER A 430 -19.00 17.67 18.51
CA SER A 430 -19.17 17.37 19.93
C SER A 430 -19.91 16.05 20.17
N ASN A 431 -20.94 15.75 19.37
CA ASN A 431 -21.72 14.52 19.48
C ASN A 431 -21.03 13.26 18.94
N LEU A 432 -19.96 13.41 18.15
CA LEU A 432 -19.19 12.29 17.59
C LEU A 432 -17.91 12.01 18.39
N LYS A 433 -17.48 12.97 19.20
CA LYS A 433 -16.18 12.96 19.86
C LYS A 433 -15.92 11.70 20.69
N GLU A 434 -16.90 11.30 21.52
CA GLU A 434 -16.73 10.17 22.43
C GLU A 434 -16.69 8.82 21.69
N SER A 435 -17.63 8.57 20.77
CA SER A 435 -17.69 7.30 20.05
C SER A 435 -16.47 7.06 19.18
N TYR A 436 -16.02 8.08 18.43
CA TYR A 436 -14.85 7.98 17.55
C TYR A 436 -13.54 7.87 18.35
N LEU A 437 -13.45 8.54 19.49
CA LEU A 437 -12.30 8.40 20.39
C LEU A 437 -12.22 7.00 20.99
N ASN A 438 -13.36 6.44 21.41
CA ASN A 438 -13.40 5.07 21.95
C ASN A 438 -12.99 4.05 20.89
N GLU A 439 -13.44 4.23 19.64
CA GLU A 439 -13.04 3.35 18.54
C GLU A 439 -11.53 3.41 18.29
N LEU A 440 -10.93 4.60 18.24
CA LEU A 440 -9.48 4.74 18.13
C LEU A 440 -8.75 4.12 19.32
N LYS A 441 -9.26 4.25 20.56
CA LYS A 441 -8.68 3.67 21.77
C LYS A 441 -8.68 2.13 21.73
N ASN A 442 -9.70 1.50 21.15
CA ASN A 442 -9.86 0.05 21.11
C ASN A 442 -8.78 -0.66 20.28
N ILE A 443 -8.15 0.04 19.34
CA ILE A 443 -7.13 -0.50 18.44
C ILE A 443 -5.71 0.02 18.73
N VAL A 444 -5.51 0.70 19.88
CA VAL A 444 -4.18 1.16 20.30
C VAL A 444 -3.38 -0.02 20.87
N SER A 445 -2.21 -0.28 20.28
CA SER A 445 -1.24 -1.24 20.80
C SER A 445 -0.51 -0.71 22.04
N PRO A 446 0.08 -1.58 22.88
CA PRO A 446 0.78 -1.16 24.11
C PRO A 446 1.93 -0.17 23.91
N ASN A 447 2.52 -0.14 22.72
CA ASN A 447 3.57 0.82 22.33
C ASN A 447 3.03 2.21 21.95
N GLY A 448 1.71 2.44 22.05
CA GLY A 448 1.07 3.70 21.69
C GLY A 448 0.90 3.90 20.18
N SER A 449 0.81 2.83 19.39
CA SER A 449 0.52 2.90 17.95
C SER A 449 -0.89 2.41 17.64
N LEU A 450 -1.41 2.81 16.47
CA LEU A 450 -2.56 2.15 15.85
C LEU A 450 -2.02 1.04 14.94
N ASN A 451 -2.34 -0.22 15.28
CA ASN A 451 -1.89 -1.42 14.57
C ASN A 451 -0.38 -1.46 14.24
N GLU A 452 0.48 -0.89 15.08
CA GLU A 452 1.93 -0.82 14.85
C GLU A 452 2.34 -0.09 13.55
N ASN A 453 1.44 0.74 13.01
CA ASN A 453 1.59 1.39 11.72
C ASN A 453 1.76 2.91 11.85
N ILE A 454 2.81 3.46 11.25
CA ILE A 454 3.11 4.90 11.28
C ILE A 454 2.03 5.72 10.58
N THR A 455 1.56 5.27 9.42
CA THR A 455 0.55 5.98 8.62
C THR A 455 -0.78 6.04 9.37
N GLU A 456 -1.22 4.90 9.93
CA GLU A 456 -2.46 4.87 10.71
C GLU A 456 -2.34 5.70 11.98
N THR A 457 -1.22 5.60 12.70
CA THR A 457 -1.00 6.40 13.92
C THR A 457 -0.99 7.90 13.62
N ALA A 458 -0.38 8.32 12.50
CA ALA A 458 -0.40 9.70 12.06
C ALA A 458 -1.82 10.19 11.69
N ARG A 459 -2.60 9.38 10.97
CA ARG A 459 -4.02 9.68 10.67
C ARG A 459 -4.88 9.74 11.93
N GLY A 460 -4.68 8.80 12.86
CA GLY A 460 -5.33 8.80 14.17
C GLY A 460 -5.06 10.10 14.92
N LEU A 461 -3.81 10.56 14.95
CA LEU A 461 -3.43 11.82 15.56
C LEU A 461 -4.16 13.02 14.90
N LEU A 462 -4.20 13.08 13.57
CA LEU A 462 -4.94 14.11 12.84
C LEU A 462 -6.47 14.05 13.09
N SER A 463 -7.04 12.85 13.23
CA SER A 463 -8.45 12.65 13.59
C SER A 463 -8.78 13.22 14.96
N LEU A 464 -7.92 12.99 15.96
CA LEU A 464 -8.08 13.57 17.30
C LEU A 464 -8.10 15.09 17.24
N GLN A 465 -7.26 15.69 16.39
CA GLN A 465 -7.25 17.12 16.17
C GLN A 465 -8.54 17.64 15.53
N LEU A 466 -9.08 16.93 14.53
CA LEU A 466 -10.36 17.27 13.88
C LEU A 466 -11.52 17.27 14.87
N LEU A 467 -11.50 16.36 15.84
CA LEU A 467 -12.46 16.27 16.95
C LEU A 467 -12.29 17.36 18.02
N GLY A 468 -11.31 18.25 17.88
CA GLY A 468 -11.06 19.33 18.84
C GLY A 468 -10.59 18.82 20.21
N LEU A 469 -9.89 17.70 20.25
CA LEU A 469 -9.25 17.19 21.47
C LEU A 469 -7.93 17.91 21.70
N LYS A 470 -7.84 18.73 22.75
CA LYS A 470 -6.61 19.46 23.06
C LYS A 470 -6.02 19.28 24.46
N ASP A 471 -6.73 18.79 25.47
CA ASP A 471 -6.12 18.63 26.82
C ASP A 471 -6.64 17.46 27.69
N ASN A 472 -7.85 16.92 27.46
CA ASN A 472 -8.43 15.90 28.35
C ASN A 472 -8.04 14.44 28.01
N ASP A 473 -7.38 14.21 26.87
CA ASP A 473 -7.00 12.88 26.36
C ASP A 473 -5.49 12.75 26.10
N LEU A 474 -4.68 13.46 26.89
CA LEU A 474 -3.22 13.54 26.74
C LEU A 474 -2.53 12.17 26.65
N ASN A 475 -3.10 11.12 27.23
CA ASN A 475 -2.48 9.78 27.22
C ASN A 475 -2.43 9.14 25.83
N ILE A 476 -3.50 9.26 25.03
CA ILE A 476 -3.50 8.68 23.67
C ILE A 476 -2.66 9.53 22.71
N ILE A 477 -2.76 10.86 22.81
CA ILE A 477 -1.98 11.80 21.99
C ILE A 477 -0.49 11.63 22.29
N SER A 478 -0.10 11.57 23.57
CA SER A 478 1.30 11.34 23.94
C SER A 478 1.80 9.95 23.53
N GLY A 479 0.95 8.92 23.61
CA GLY A 479 1.25 7.58 23.08
C GLY A 479 1.60 7.63 21.59
N PHE A 480 0.71 8.22 20.78
CA PHE A 480 0.91 8.37 19.33
C PHE A 480 2.18 9.15 19.02
N LEU A 481 2.37 10.31 19.66
CA LEU A 481 3.56 11.13 19.46
C LEU A 481 4.84 10.39 19.87
N ASN A 482 4.83 9.63 20.97
CA ASN A 482 6.00 8.86 21.40
C ASN A 482 6.34 7.75 20.40
N PHE A 483 5.35 6.99 19.93
CA PHE A 483 5.54 5.97 18.91
C PHE A 483 6.10 6.56 17.62
N LEU A 484 5.47 7.62 17.10
CA LEU A 484 5.92 8.29 15.88
C LEU A 484 7.35 8.82 16.07
N ASN A 485 7.67 9.42 17.23
CA ASN A 485 9.00 9.95 17.52
C ASN A 485 10.12 8.89 17.59
N GLN A 486 9.78 7.65 17.95
CA GLN A 486 10.76 6.56 18.09
C GLN A 486 11.00 5.81 16.77
N ASN A 487 10.13 5.95 15.77
CA ASN A 487 10.12 5.12 14.56
C ASN A 487 10.50 5.87 13.26
N PHE A 488 11.27 6.97 13.34
CA PHE A 488 11.81 7.71 12.18
C PHE A 488 12.98 7.04 11.46
N ASN A 489 12.79 5.81 11.00
CA ASN A 489 13.83 5.08 10.26
C ASN A 489 13.50 4.97 8.77
N MET A 490 13.10 6.07 8.13
CA MET A 490 12.86 6.15 6.68
C MET A 490 14.07 6.74 5.96
N PHE A 491 14.30 6.30 4.74
CA PHE A 491 15.34 6.76 3.82
C PHE A 491 16.77 6.70 4.38
N LYS A 492 17.07 5.68 5.19
CA LYS A 492 18.41 5.49 5.79
C LYS A 492 19.35 4.73 4.86
N ASN A 493 20.62 5.14 4.83
CA ASN A 493 21.67 4.63 3.95
C ASN A 493 22.22 3.23 4.30
N LYS A 494 21.62 2.47 5.22
CA LYS A 494 22.15 1.15 5.61
C LYS A 494 21.69 0.08 4.62
N SER A 495 22.44 -0.08 3.54
CA SER A 495 22.27 -1.18 2.59
C SER A 495 22.61 -2.52 3.25
N SER A 496 21.61 -3.34 3.55
CA SER A 496 21.81 -4.78 3.62
C SER A 496 21.36 -5.35 2.28
N PHE A 497 22.26 -6.01 1.56
CA PHE A 497 22.06 -6.53 0.19
C PHE A 497 20.92 -7.56 0.04
N ASN A 498 20.13 -7.80 1.10
CA ASN A 498 19.08 -8.82 1.18
C ASN A 498 17.72 -8.29 1.72
N ALA A 499 17.52 -6.98 1.91
CA ALA A 499 16.28 -6.44 2.50
C ALA A 499 15.52 -5.52 1.53
N PHE A 500 14.18 -5.48 1.69
CA PHE A 500 13.27 -4.48 1.14
C PHE A 500 13.84 -3.06 1.37
N ASP A 501 14.33 -2.42 0.31
CA ASP A 501 15.10 -1.16 0.32
C ASP A 501 14.52 -0.20 -0.72
N TRP A 502 14.20 1.02 -0.29
CA TRP A 502 13.61 2.07 -1.11
C TRP A 502 14.42 2.43 -2.36
N LYS A 503 15.72 2.14 -2.41
CA LYS A 503 16.55 2.41 -3.60
C LYS A 503 16.41 1.36 -4.69
N ASN A 504 16.06 0.14 -4.31
CA ASN A 504 16.05 -1.00 -5.23
C ASN A 504 14.63 -1.51 -5.49
N ASP A 505 13.66 -1.08 -4.68
CA ASP A 505 12.28 -1.53 -4.72
C ASP A 505 11.32 -0.34 -4.76
N LYS A 506 10.56 -0.21 -5.86
CA LYS A 506 9.59 0.87 -6.10
C LYS A 506 8.51 0.94 -5.03
N ILE A 507 8.23 -0.18 -4.41
CA ILE A 507 7.17 -0.33 -3.45
C ILE A 507 7.69 0.02 -2.06
N ALA A 508 8.92 -0.37 -1.72
CA ALA A 508 9.60 0.18 -0.54
C ALA A 508 9.69 1.71 -0.59
N PHE A 509 10.04 2.24 -1.77
CA PHE A 509 10.05 3.68 -2.02
C PHE A 509 8.69 4.33 -1.76
N LYS A 510 7.62 3.76 -2.34
CA LYS A 510 6.25 4.25 -2.16
C LYS A 510 5.78 4.21 -0.70
N ILE A 511 6.05 3.11 0.01
CA ILE A 511 5.69 2.99 1.43
C ILE A 511 6.40 4.05 2.26
N GLU A 512 7.71 4.19 2.10
CA GLU A 512 8.48 5.16 2.88
C GLU A 512 8.06 6.60 2.57
N LEU A 513 7.75 6.92 1.30
CA LEU A 513 7.16 8.21 0.92
C LEU A 513 5.82 8.46 1.62
N ARG A 514 4.90 7.48 1.56
CA ARG A 514 3.58 7.58 2.19
C ARG A 514 3.69 7.79 3.69
N MET A 515 4.52 6.98 4.36
CA MET A 515 4.76 7.09 5.80
C MET A 515 5.32 8.47 6.15
N LEU A 516 6.33 8.95 5.42
CA LEU A 516 6.96 10.24 5.66
C LEU A 516 5.98 11.40 5.44
N PHE A 517 5.17 11.34 4.38
CA PHE A 517 4.17 12.36 4.08
C PHE A 517 3.17 12.53 5.22
N TRP A 518 2.52 11.44 5.64
CA TRP A 518 1.52 11.48 6.71
C TRP A 518 2.13 11.90 8.05
N LEU A 519 3.36 11.48 8.29
CA LEU A 519 4.11 11.84 9.48
C LEU A 519 4.41 13.35 9.56
N LEU A 520 4.97 13.91 8.50
CA LEU A 520 5.27 15.35 8.40
C LEU A 520 4.00 16.18 8.57
N LEU A 521 2.91 15.74 7.93
CA LEU A 521 1.62 16.39 8.05
C LEU A 521 1.10 16.37 9.49
N ALA A 522 1.17 15.23 10.17
CA ALA A 522 0.76 15.12 11.57
C ALA A 522 1.58 16.02 12.51
N PHE A 523 2.91 16.08 12.31
CA PHE A 523 3.74 16.95 13.14
C PHE A 523 3.58 18.44 12.88
N SER A 524 3.21 18.84 11.66
CA SER A 524 2.94 20.24 11.35
C SER A 524 1.83 20.86 12.24
N HIS A 525 1.10 20.04 13.00
CA HIS A 525 0.03 20.47 13.88
C HIS A 525 0.23 20.23 15.38
N TYR A 526 1.18 19.38 15.75
CA TYR A 526 1.36 18.93 17.14
C TYR A 526 2.72 19.29 17.74
N ILE A 527 3.64 19.83 16.94
CA ILE A 527 5.00 20.26 17.33
C ILE A 527 5.28 21.62 16.70
#